data_AF-A0A517MVY3-F1
#
_entry.id   AF-A0A517MVY3-F1
#
_cell.length_a   1.000
_cell.length_b   1.000
_cell.length_c   1.000
_cell.angle_alpha   90.00
_cell.angle_beta   90.00
_cell.angle_gamma   90.00
#
_symmetry.space_group_name_H-M   'P 1'
#
loop_
_entity.id
_entity.type
_entity.pdbx_description
1 polymer ?
#
loop_
_entity_poly.entity_id
_entity_poly.type
_entity_poly.pdbx_seq_one_letter_code
_entity_poly.pdbx_strand_id
1 'polypeptide(L)'
;MLIINDRKFVLAKFDTEDELERVVVANAEYIFGPSSIYLPKSLIRTPDGTGTIPDGYAIDLDGLSWYIVEAEASQHSVWSHIAPQVAKQIIAANNPATKQKLIRTVIDRVRDDESLQDKFAEQNIEPIDYHQVLAQIFAADPIIGMPIDAVKNDLREWAATLKVDVRL
;
A
#
# COMPACT_ATOMS: atom_id res chain seq x y z
N MET A 1 24.31 -6.27 8.42
CA MET A 1 24.64 -7.69 8.68
C MET A 1 23.94 -8.08 9.96
N LEU A 2 23.11 -9.12 9.92
CA LEU A 2 22.42 -9.67 11.09
C LEU A 2 22.96 -11.07 11.37
N ILE A 3 23.13 -11.42 12.64
CA ILE A 3 23.59 -12.77 13.06
C ILE A 3 22.56 -13.32 14.04
N ILE A 4 21.95 -14.46 13.68
CA ILE A 4 20.94 -15.14 14.51
C ILE A 4 21.27 -16.63 14.51
N ASN A 5 21.45 -17.24 15.70
CA ASN A 5 21.72 -18.67 15.88
C ASN A 5 22.84 -19.18 14.94
N ASP A 6 23.99 -18.49 14.95
CA ASP A 6 25.17 -18.76 14.10
C ASP A 6 24.93 -18.66 12.58
N ARG A 7 23.76 -18.18 12.14
CA ARG A 7 23.48 -17.85 10.74
C ARG A 7 23.74 -16.38 10.49
N LYS A 8 24.55 -16.10 9.46
CA LYS A 8 24.86 -14.76 8.99
C LYS A 8 23.90 -14.38 7.85
N PHE A 9 23.15 -13.31 8.06
CA PHE A 9 22.30 -12.69 7.05
C PHE A 9 22.98 -11.42 6.54
N VAL A 10 23.18 -11.37 5.23
CA VAL A 10 23.71 -10.21 4.51
C VAL A 10 22.59 -9.57 3.70
N LEU A 11 22.66 -8.25 3.54
CA LEU A 11 21.72 -7.54 2.68
C LEU A 11 21.94 -8.04 1.24
N ALA A 12 20.92 -8.66 0.67
CA ALA A 12 20.86 -8.98 -0.74
C ALA A 12 20.13 -7.86 -1.47
N LYS A 13 20.54 -7.58 -2.70
CA LYS A 13 19.75 -6.74 -3.61
C LYS A 13 18.67 -7.61 -4.24
N PHE A 14 17.54 -6.98 -4.57
CA PHE A 14 16.54 -7.62 -5.40
C PHE A 14 17.01 -7.61 -6.85
N ASP A 15 16.81 -8.72 -7.54
CA ASP A 15 17.16 -8.84 -8.96
C ASP A 15 16.09 -8.19 -9.85
N THR A 16 14.83 -8.19 -9.40
CA THR A 16 13.69 -7.59 -10.11
C THR A 16 12.66 -6.94 -9.18
N GLU A 17 11.86 -6.03 -9.72
CA GLU A 17 10.70 -5.47 -8.99
C GLU A 17 9.66 -6.52 -8.66
N ASP A 18 9.41 -7.48 -9.55
CA ASP A 18 8.51 -8.61 -9.26
C ASP A 18 8.98 -9.41 -8.04
N GLU A 19 10.30 -9.53 -7.81
CA GLU A 19 10.83 -10.18 -6.61
C GLU A 19 10.54 -9.36 -5.36
N LEU A 20 10.79 -8.05 -5.43
CA LEU A 20 10.48 -7.12 -4.34
C LEU A 20 8.99 -7.10 -4.03
N GLU A 21 8.12 -7.00 -5.04
CA GLU A 21 6.67 -7.05 -4.91
C GLU A 21 6.23 -8.32 -4.17
N ARG A 22 6.73 -9.50 -4.59
CA ARG A 22 6.39 -10.77 -3.92
C ARG A 22 6.79 -10.77 -2.43
N VAL A 23 7.95 -10.21 -2.10
CA VAL A 23 8.40 -10.09 -0.72
C VAL A 23 7.53 -9.12 0.07
N VAL A 24 7.15 -7.99 -0.53
CA VAL A 24 6.23 -7.02 0.09
C VAL A 24 4.88 -7.66 0.38
N VAL A 25 4.29 -8.37 -0.59
CA VAL A 25 3.01 -9.08 -0.40
C VAL A 25 3.12 -10.13 0.71
N ALA A 26 4.19 -10.94 0.69
CA ALA A 26 4.38 -11.99 1.68
C ALA A 26 4.62 -11.48 3.11
N ASN A 27 5.03 -10.21 3.25
CA ASN A 27 5.35 -9.59 4.54
C ASN A 27 4.49 -8.33 4.80
N ALA A 28 3.33 -8.21 4.14
CA ALA A 28 2.52 -6.99 4.17
C ALA A 28 2.14 -6.57 5.60
N GLU A 29 1.82 -7.52 6.48
CA GLU A 29 1.49 -7.25 7.88
C GLU A 29 2.69 -6.71 8.69
N TYR A 30 3.91 -7.11 8.35
CA TYR A 30 5.11 -6.56 8.98
C TYR A 30 5.45 -5.15 8.49
N ILE A 31 5.06 -4.83 7.25
CA ILE A 31 5.36 -3.54 6.61
C ILE A 31 4.31 -2.48 6.97
N PHE A 32 3.03 -2.85 6.90
CA PHE A 32 1.90 -1.93 7.06
C PHE A 32 1.21 -2.03 8.42
N GLY A 33 1.50 -3.08 9.20
CA GLY A 33 0.94 -3.32 10.53
C GLY A 33 0.11 -4.60 10.60
N PRO A 34 0.03 -5.26 11.77
CA PRO A 34 -0.64 -6.55 11.93
C PRO A 34 -2.16 -6.48 11.70
N SER A 35 -2.76 -5.32 12.00
CA SER A 35 -4.15 -4.95 11.72
C SER A 35 -4.44 -4.68 10.24
N SER A 36 -3.42 -4.71 9.37
CA SER A 36 -3.59 -4.34 7.96
C SER A 36 -4.24 -5.44 7.13
N ILE A 37 -5.11 -5.01 6.22
CA ILE A 37 -5.67 -5.84 5.15
C ILE A 37 -4.97 -5.49 3.85
N TYR A 38 -4.36 -6.47 3.19
CA TYR A 38 -3.72 -6.27 1.89
C TYR A 38 -4.66 -6.65 0.74
N LEU A 39 -4.82 -5.74 -0.22
CA LEU A 39 -5.51 -5.99 -1.48
C LEU A 39 -4.51 -6.03 -2.63
N PRO A 40 -4.63 -7.00 -3.56
CA PRO A 40 -3.74 -7.08 -4.71
C PRO A 40 -3.99 -5.94 -5.70
N LYS A 41 -3.04 -5.75 -6.62
CA LYS A 41 -3.14 -4.82 -7.74
C LYS A 41 -4.49 -4.84 -8.45
N SER A 42 -5.03 -3.66 -8.69
CA SER A 42 -6.28 -3.49 -9.41
C SER A 42 -6.28 -2.21 -10.24
N LEU A 43 -6.91 -2.23 -11.41
CA LEU A 43 -7.03 -1.03 -12.23
C LEU A 43 -7.88 0.04 -11.51
N ILE A 44 -7.30 1.23 -11.37
CA ILE A 44 -7.96 2.44 -10.90
C ILE A 44 -7.86 3.52 -11.98
N ARG A 45 -8.76 4.50 -11.94
CA ARG A 45 -8.84 5.53 -12.98
C ARG A 45 -8.92 6.93 -12.40
N THR A 46 -8.22 7.86 -13.04
CA THR A 46 -8.42 9.29 -12.81
C THR A 46 -9.86 9.70 -13.18
N PRO A 47 -10.34 10.88 -12.75
CA PRO A 47 -11.65 11.39 -13.13
C PRO A 47 -11.88 11.42 -14.65
N ASP A 48 -10.83 11.75 -15.43
CA ASP A 48 -10.87 11.78 -16.90
C ASP A 48 -10.66 10.40 -17.54
N GLY A 49 -10.71 9.32 -16.76
CA GLY A 49 -10.70 7.95 -17.25
C GLY A 49 -9.31 7.38 -17.53
N THR A 50 -8.23 8.10 -17.25
CA THR A 50 -6.87 7.58 -17.46
C THR A 50 -6.56 6.49 -16.43
N GLY A 51 -6.24 5.27 -16.89
CA GLY A 51 -6.00 4.11 -16.03
C GLY A 51 -4.57 4.02 -15.48
N THR A 52 -4.44 3.49 -14.27
CA THR A 52 -3.17 3.12 -13.64
C THR A 52 -3.36 1.91 -12.73
N ILE A 53 -2.30 1.15 -12.48
CA ILE A 53 -2.32 -0.08 -11.68
C ILE A 53 -1.19 0.02 -10.66
N PRO A 54 -1.49 0.32 -9.38
CA PRO A 54 -0.55 0.11 -8.28
C PRO A 54 -0.31 -1.37 -8.03
N ASP A 55 0.80 -1.70 -7.36
CA ASP A 55 1.12 -3.08 -6.99
C ASP A 55 0.16 -3.65 -5.93
N GLY A 56 -0.40 -2.78 -5.09
CA GLY A 56 -1.49 -3.15 -4.21
C GLY A 56 -1.97 -2.02 -3.32
N TYR A 57 -2.74 -2.40 -2.31
CA TYR A 57 -3.26 -1.49 -1.29
C TYR A 57 -3.16 -2.15 0.07
N ALA A 58 -2.82 -1.39 1.10
CA ALA A 58 -2.92 -1.84 2.48
C ALA A 58 -3.90 -0.95 3.24
N ILE A 59 -4.78 -1.55 4.04
CA ILE A 59 -5.78 -0.85 4.84
C ILE A 59 -5.46 -1.15 6.30
N ASP A 60 -4.93 -0.17 7.02
CA ASP A 60 -4.60 -0.30 8.44
C ASP A 60 -5.79 0.11 9.29
N LEU A 61 -6.42 -0.90 9.92
CA LEU A 61 -7.60 -0.70 10.76
C LEU A 61 -7.27 0.00 12.09
N ASP A 62 -6.07 -0.18 12.63
CA ASP A 62 -5.65 0.41 13.91
C ASP A 62 -5.27 1.88 13.71
N GLY A 63 -4.39 2.15 12.75
CA GLY A 63 -3.95 3.50 12.41
C GLY A 63 -4.98 4.33 11.63
N LEU A 64 -6.15 3.75 11.30
CA LEU A 64 -7.21 4.35 10.48
C LEU A 64 -6.69 5.01 9.20
N SER A 65 -5.76 4.32 8.53
CA SER A 65 -5.02 4.83 7.38
C SER A 65 -4.98 3.78 6.26
N TRP A 66 -4.66 4.22 5.05
CA TRP A 66 -4.51 3.31 3.93
C TRP A 66 -3.37 3.72 3.02
N TYR A 67 -2.82 2.72 2.36
CA TYR A 67 -1.63 2.83 1.54
C TYR A 67 -1.94 2.46 0.10
N ILE A 68 -1.38 3.22 -0.83
CA ILE A 68 -1.09 2.75 -2.18
C ILE A 68 0.30 2.13 -2.10
N VAL A 69 0.41 0.86 -2.45
CA VAL A 69 1.68 0.12 -2.39
C VAL A 69 2.30 0.11 -3.77
N GLU A 70 3.56 0.58 -3.84
CA GLU A 70 4.35 0.63 -5.06
C GLU A 70 5.78 0.14 -4.77
N ALA A 71 6.10 -1.07 -5.19
CA ALA A 71 7.44 -1.63 -5.05
C ALA A 71 8.33 -1.12 -6.18
N GLU A 72 9.40 -0.41 -5.83
CA GLU A 72 10.27 0.24 -6.82
C GLU A 72 11.71 -0.25 -6.70
N ALA A 73 12.40 -0.37 -7.83
CA ALA A 73 13.84 -0.60 -7.85
C ALA A 73 14.60 0.73 -7.90
N SER A 74 15.62 0.91 -7.06
CA SER A 74 16.43 2.14 -7.01
C SER A 74 17.17 2.47 -8.30
N GLN A 75 17.25 1.53 -9.25
CA GLN A 75 17.76 1.79 -10.60
C GLN A 75 16.82 2.67 -11.44
N HIS A 76 15.53 2.73 -11.10
CA HIS A 76 14.56 3.58 -11.78
C HIS A 76 14.80 5.06 -11.50
N SER A 77 14.48 5.86 -12.51
CA SER A 77 14.62 7.32 -12.45
C SER A 77 13.46 7.91 -11.69
N VAL A 78 13.76 8.69 -10.64
CA VAL A 78 12.76 9.42 -9.85
C VAL A 78 11.89 10.28 -10.78
N TRP A 79 12.51 11.06 -11.66
CA TRP A 79 11.83 12.10 -12.42
C TRP A 79 11.08 11.60 -13.64
N SER A 80 11.59 10.56 -14.31
CA SER A 80 11.00 10.06 -15.56
C SER A 80 10.17 8.79 -15.39
N HIS A 81 10.16 8.18 -14.20
CA HIS A 81 9.42 6.95 -13.93
C HIS A 81 8.55 7.07 -12.68
N ILE A 82 9.18 7.11 -11.50
CA ILE A 82 8.50 7.04 -10.19
C ILE A 82 7.52 8.21 -10.03
N ALA A 83 7.98 9.45 -10.27
CA ALA A 83 7.16 10.63 -10.04
C ALA A 83 5.89 10.71 -10.92
N PRO A 84 5.97 10.50 -12.25
CA PRO A 84 4.78 10.42 -13.09
C PRO A 84 3.80 9.31 -12.66
N GLN A 85 4.31 8.15 -12.24
CA GLN A 85 3.52 6.99 -11.84
C GLN A 85 2.74 7.27 -10.55
N VAL A 86 3.44 7.67 -9.49
CA VAL A 86 2.83 8.00 -8.20
C VAL A 86 1.83 9.16 -8.31
N ALA A 87 2.16 10.21 -9.07
CA ALA A 87 1.24 11.34 -9.26
C ALA A 87 -0.10 10.88 -9.87
N LYS A 88 -0.05 10.00 -10.87
CA LYS A 88 -1.24 9.43 -11.50
C LYS A 88 -2.03 8.54 -10.55
N GLN A 89 -1.35 7.74 -9.74
CA GLN A 89 -1.97 6.88 -8.74
C GLN A 89 -2.69 7.69 -7.67
N ILE A 90 -2.09 8.75 -7.15
CA ILE A 90 -2.74 9.64 -6.16
C ILE A 90 -4.05 10.21 -6.72
N ILE A 91 -4.02 10.71 -7.97
CA ILE A 91 -5.22 11.27 -8.62
C ILE A 91 -6.28 10.18 -8.82
N ALA A 92 -5.88 8.99 -9.28
CA ALA A 92 -6.80 7.87 -9.51
C ALA A 92 -7.37 7.30 -8.20
N ALA A 93 -6.60 7.30 -7.12
CA ALA A 93 -6.97 6.84 -5.80
C ALA A 93 -7.94 7.78 -5.09
N ASN A 94 -7.81 9.08 -5.35
CA ASN A 94 -8.73 10.09 -4.85
C ASN A 94 -10.06 10.17 -5.60
N ASN A 95 -10.23 9.43 -6.70
CA ASN A 95 -11.52 9.29 -7.36
C ASN A 95 -12.53 8.56 -6.44
N PRO A 96 -13.71 9.15 -6.15
CA PRO A 96 -14.74 8.51 -5.33
C PRO A 96 -15.13 7.10 -5.82
N ALA A 97 -15.17 6.88 -7.13
CA ALA A 97 -15.48 5.58 -7.70
C ALA A 97 -14.40 4.52 -7.34
N THR A 98 -13.13 4.92 -7.29
CA THR A 98 -12.03 4.06 -6.84
C THR A 98 -12.20 3.70 -5.37
N LYS A 99 -12.43 4.69 -4.49
CA LYS A 99 -12.63 4.46 -3.05
C LYS A 99 -13.78 3.50 -2.78
N GLN A 100 -14.93 3.70 -3.44
CA GLN A 100 -16.09 2.82 -3.34
C GLN A 100 -15.79 1.39 -3.82
N LYS A 101 -15.04 1.25 -4.92
CA LYS A 101 -14.59 -0.07 -5.40
C LYS A 101 -13.71 -0.78 -4.37
N LEU A 102 -12.77 -0.06 -3.75
CA LEU A 102 -11.87 -0.64 -2.74
C LEU A 102 -12.64 -1.07 -1.48
N ILE A 103 -13.53 -0.21 -0.95
CA ILE A 103 -14.42 -0.55 0.17
C ILE A 103 -15.19 -1.84 -0.11
N ARG A 104 -15.86 -1.90 -1.27
CA ARG A 104 -16.62 -3.09 -1.67
C ARG A 104 -15.74 -4.34 -1.75
N THR A 105 -14.52 -4.20 -2.27
CA THR A 105 -13.58 -5.32 -2.36
C THR A 105 -13.20 -5.86 -0.99
N VAL A 106 -12.97 -4.98 0.00
CA VAL A 106 -12.70 -5.41 1.39
C VAL A 106 -13.92 -6.12 1.98
N ILE A 107 -15.12 -5.53 1.87
CA ILE A 107 -16.37 -6.11 2.39
C ILE A 107 -16.65 -7.49 1.78
N ASP A 108 -16.51 -7.62 0.46
CA ASP A 108 -16.73 -8.90 -0.22
C ASP A 108 -15.74 -9.97 0.24
N ARG A 109 -14.48 -9.61 0.53
CA ARG A 109 -13.48 -10.55 1.06
C ARG A 109 -13.75 -10.94 2.51
N VAL A 110 -14.08 -9.98 3.37
CA VAL A 110 -14.34 -10.21 4.81
C VAL A 110 -15.52 -11.15 5.02
N ARG A 111 -16.52 -11.13 4.14
CA ARG A 111 -17.67 -12.05 4.22
C ARG A 111 -17.25 -13.52 4.19
N ASP A 112 -16.22 -13.84 3.42
CA ASP A 112 -15.85 -15.23 3.09
C ASP A 112 -14.48 -15.63 3.73
N ASP A 113 -13.88 -14.75 4.55
CA ASP A 113 -12.55 -14.92 5.14
C ASP A 113 -12.56 -14.65 6.66
N GLU A 114 -12.53 -15.72 7.46
CA GLU A 114 -12.55 -15.67 8.93
C GLU A 114 -11.34 -14.90 9.49
N SER A 115 -10.16 -15.00 8.85
CA SER A 115 -8.97 -14.28 9.31
C SER A 115 -9.11 -12.76 9.20
N LEU A 116 -9.86 -12.29 8.20
CA LEU A 116 -10.17 -10.86 8.09
C LEU A 116 -11.21 -10.45 9.12
N GLN A 117 -12.21 -11.30 9.41
CA GLN A 117 -13.19 -11.03 10.46
C GLN A 117 -12.50 -10.88 11.83
N ASP A 118 -11.53 -11.75 12.12
CA ASP A 118 -10.71 -11.68 13.34
C ASP A 118 -9.96 -10.35 13.43
N LYS A 119 -9.36 -9.85 12.34
CA LYS A 119 -8.69 -8.54 12.33
C LYS A 119 -9.63 -7.40 12.71
N PHE A 120 -10.88 -7.39 12.21
CA PHE A 120 -11.85 -6.37 12.62
C PHE A 120 -12.24 -6.53 14.10
N ALA A 121 -12.45 -7.75 14.57
CA ALA A 121 -12.82 -8.04 15.95
C ALA A 121 -11.72 -7.65 16.94
N GLU A 122 -10.45 -7.90 16.61
CA GLU A 122 -9.29 -7.47 17.40
C GLU A 122 -9.21 -5.94 17.56
N GLN A 123 -9.72 -5.19 16.58
CA GLN A 123 -9.85 -3.73 16.64
C GLN A 123 -11.15 -3.25 17.28
N ASN A 124 -11.95 -4.15 17.87
CA ASN A 124 -13.27 -3.87 18.44
C ASN A 124 -14.25 -3.26 17.44
N ILE A 125 -14.17 -3.67 16.16
CA ILE A 125 -15.08 -3.23 15.11
C ILE A 125 -16.13 -4.32 14.91
N GLU A 126 -17.39 -3.97 15.16
CA GLU A 126 -18.52 -4.88 14.96
C GLU A 126 -18.87 -5.01 13.46
N PRO A 127 -19.42 -6.16 13.01
CA PRO A 127 -19.81 -6.36 11.61
C PRO A 127 -20.75 -5.30 11.04
N ILE A 128 -21.58 -4.68 11.88
CA ILE A 128 -22.47 -3.59 11.49
C ILE A 128 -21.72 -2.30 11.12
N ASP A 129 -20.50 -2.12 11.64
CA ASP A 129 -19.70 -0.91 11.49
C ASP A 129 -18.61 -1.03 10.41
N TYR A 130 -18.40 -2.21 9.81
CA TYR A 130 -17.34 -2.45 8.81
C TYR A 130 -17.34 -1.40 7.70
N HIS A 131 -18.52 -1.14 7.11
CA HIS A 131 -18.64 -0.17 6.02
C HIS A 131 -18.34 1.26 6.50
N GLN A 132 -18.76 1.62 7.71
CA GLN A 132 -18.52 2.95 8.27
C GLN A 132 -17.04 3.18 8.52
N VAL A 133 -16.34 2.23 9.16
CA VAL A 133 -14.91 2.34 9.44
C VAL A 133 -14.11 2.38 8.14
N LEU A 134 -14.40 1.52 7.17
CA LEU A 134 -13.73 1.56 5.88
C LEU A 134 -13.97 2.89 5.16
N ALA A 135 -15.20 3.41 5.18
CA ALA A 135 -15.49 4.72 4.59
C ALA A 135 -14.70 5.85 5.28
N GLN A 136 -14.52 5.79 6.61
CA GLN A 136 -13.68 6.73 7.35
C GLN A 136 -12.20 6.62 6.92
N ILE A 137 -11.65 5.41 6.82
CA ILE A 137 -10.27 5.19 6.41
C ILE A 137 -10.02 5.73 4.99
N PHE A 138 -10.88 5.36 4.03
CA PHE A 138 -10.74 5.82 2.65
C PHE A 138 -11.09 7.29 2.46
N ALA A 139 -11.78 7.95 3.39
CA ALA A 139 -11.99 9.39 3.33
C ALA A 139 -10.69 10.18 3.47
N ALA A 140 -9.69 9.64 4.18
CA ALA A 140 -8.36 10.21 4.28
C ALA A 140 -7.60 10.18 2.93
N ASP A 141 -6.61 11.06 2.81
CA ASP A 141 -5.65 11.02 1.71
C ASP A 141 -4.80 9.72 1.83
N PRO A 142 -4.53 9.01 0.71
CA PRO A 142 -3.71 7.80 0.75
C PRO A 142 -2.26 8.12 1.14
N ILE A 143 -1.62 7.19 1.84
CA ILE A 143 -0.17 7.19 2.03
C ILE A 143 0.48 6.41 0.88
N ILE A 144 1.57 6.88 0.32
CA ILE A 144 2.37 6.09 -0.62
C ILE A 144 3.31 5.21 0.19
N GLY A 145 3.05 3.91 0.22
CA GLY A 145 3.98 2.92 0.73
C GLY A 145 4.90 2.47 -0.39
N MET A 146 6.16 2.90 -0.38
CA MET A 146 7.13 2.62 -1.42
C MET A 146 8.32 1.82 -0.88
N PRO A 147 8.17 0.49 -0.74
CA PRO A 147 9.31 -0.38 -0.51
C PRO A 147 10.32 -0.22 -1.64
N ILE A 148 11.55 0.17 -1.30
CA ILE A 148 12.63 0.37 -2.25
C ILE A 148 13.97 -0.14 -1.70
N ASP A 149 14.79 -0.74 -2.56
CA ASP A 149 16.06 -1.34 -2.16
C ASP A 149 17.15 -0.32 -1.77
N ALA A 150 17.04 0.92 -2.25
CA ALA A 150 17.88 2.03 -1.81
C ALA A 150 17.22 3.40 -2.01
N VAL A 151 17.23 4.22 -0.96
CA VAL A 151 16.66 5.57 -0.99
C VAL A 151 17.72 6.61 -1.37
N LYS A 152 17.62 7.17 -2.58
CA LYS A 152 18.46 8.28 -3.07
C LYS A 152 17.96 9.64 -2.55
N ASN A 153 18.84 10.65 -2.51
CA ASN A 153 18.48 11.99 -2.05
C ASN A 153 17.35 12.62 -2.88
N ASP A 154 17.46 12.59 -4.21
CA ASP A 154 16.41 13.08 -5.12
C ASP A 154 15.03 12.47 -4.81
N LEU A 155 14.98 11.17 -4.46
CA LEU A 155 13.73 10.50 -4.11
C LEU A 155 13.15 11.06 -2.81
N ARG A 156 13.99 11.28 -1.78
CA ARG A 156 13.56 11.89 -0.51
C ARG A 156 13.07 13.30 -0.70
N GLU A 157 13.83 14.09 -1.46
CA GLU A 157 13.50 15.49 -1.74
C GLU A 157 12.21 15.59 -2.52
N TRP A 158 12.05 14.80 -3.59
CA TRP A 158 10.80 14.72 -4.35
C TRP A 158 9.62 14.25 -3.48
N ALA A 159 9.79 13.19 -2.69
CA ALA A 159 8.74 12.67 -1.81
C ALA A 159 8.26 13.75 -0.83
N ALA A 160 9.18 14.55 -0.28
CA ALA A 160 8.86 15.65 0.62
C ALA A 160 8.11 16.83 -0.06
N THR A 161 8.06 16.88 -1.39
CA THR A 161 7.26 17.89 -2.12
C THR A 161 5.80 17.49 -2.28
N LEU A 162 5.45 16.22 -2.06
CA LEU A 162 4.09 15.73 -2.22
C LEU A 162 3.21 16.16 -1.05
N LYS A 163 1.93 16.45 -1.34
CA LYS A 163 0.92 16.75 -0.32
C LYS A 163 0.57 15.51 0.52
N VAL A 164 0.66 14.33 -0.09
CA VAL A 164 0.42 13.06 0.57
C VAL A 164 1.70 12.54 1.20
N ASP A 165 1.58 11.81 2.31
CA ASP A 165 2.72 11.18 2.96
C ASP A 165 3.30 10.07 2.06
N VAL A 166 4.63 9.99 2.04
CA VAL A 166 5.38 8.92 1.37
C VAL A 166 6.24 8.23 2.41
N ARG A 167 6.14 6.90 2.50
CA ARG A 167 6.96 6.04 3.35
C ARG A 167 7.89 5.21 2.47
N LEU A 168 9.19 5.52 2.55
CA LEU A 168 10.29 4.92 1.81
C LEU A 168 11.01 3.84 2.63
#